data_AF-A0A410URZ3-F1
#
_entry.id   AF-A0A410URZ3-F1
#
_cell.length_a   1.000
_cell.length_b   1.000
_cell.length_c   1.000
_cell.angle_alpha   90.00
_cell.angle_beta   90.00
_cell.angle_gamma   90.00
#
_symmetry.space_group_name_H-M   'P 1'
#
loop_
_entity.id
_entity.type
_entity.pdbx_description
1 polymer ?
#
loop_
_entity_poly.entity_id
_entity_poly.type
_entity_poly.pdbx_seq_one_letter_code
_entity_poly.pdbx_strand_id
1 'polypeptide(L)'
;MKENYVTRGEIIRMLQSWQAGELATQQLWDWASHRFQSGAADYDDWDGDDSVAREVLAALDSLDLHLMLADDVPLYLAFLTTPIGAFEDARKAWRAALAGLDYASRKQQLRNDPVYALYCD
;
A
#
# COMPACT_ATOMS: atom_id res chain seq x y z
N MET A 1 25.09 -3.80 -0.82
CA MET A 1 23.65 -3.98 -1.11
C MET A 1 23.17 -2.68 -1.72
N LYS A 2 22.35 -2.71 -2.78
CA LYS A 2 21.68 -1.48 -3.24
C LYS A 2 20.81 -0.99 -2.08
N GLU A 3 21.02 0.23 -1.59
CA GLU A 3 20.26 0.79 -0.46
C GLU A 3 18.75 0.87 -0.75
N ASN A 4 18.35 0.75 -2.02
CA ASN A 4 16.98 0.92 -2.50
C ASN A 4 16.29 -0.38 -2.97
N TYR A 5 16.75 -1.55 -2.54
CA TYR A 5 16.06 -2.81 -2.86
C TYR A 5 14.93 -3.09 -1.87
N VAL A 6 13.69 -3.24 -2.35
CA VAL A 6 12.49 -3.52 -1.55
C VAL A 6 11.96 -4.91 -1.90
N THR A 7 11.47 -5.64 -0.89
CA THR A 7 10.90 -6.99 -1.10
C THR A 7 9.42 -7.03 -0.77
N ARG A 8 8.67 -7.92 -1.40
CA ARG A 8 7.29 -8.24 -0.97
C ARG A 8 7.24 -8.60 0.50
N GLY A 9 8.21 -9.39 0.99
CA GLY A 9 8.30 -9.79 2.39
C GLY A 9 8.54 -8.64 3.37
N GLU A 10 9.21 -7.57 2.95
CA GLU A 10 9.31 -6.33 3.74
C GLU A 10 7.95 -5.64 3.85
N ILE A 11 7.27 -5.43 2.71
CA ILE A 11 5.95 -4.77 2.68
C ILE A 11 4.91 -5.57 3.46
N ILE A 12 4.88 -6.89 3.31
CA ILE A 12 3.96 -7.79 4.03
C ILE A 12 4.13 -7.61 5.55
N ARG A 13 5.36 -7.58 6.06
CA ARG A 13 5.63 -7.40 7.49
C ARG A 13 5.13 -6.05 7.99
N MET A 14 5.36 -4.97 7.23
CA MET A 14 4.90 -3.63 7.61
C MET A 14 3.37 -3.55 7.66
N LEU A 15 2.69 -4.11 6.65
CA LEU A 15 1.22 -4.18 6.63
C LEU A 15 0.67 -5.03 7.79
N GLN A 16 1.30 -6.16 8.11
CA GLN A 16 0.89 -7.02 9.22
C GLN A 16 1.07 -6.36 10.58
N SER A 17 2.21 -5.69 10.82
CA SER A 17 2.42 -4.95 12.07
C SER A 17 1.47 -3.76 12.20
N TRP A 18 1.14 -3.07 11.11
CA TRP A 18 0.11 -2.03 11.12
C TRP A 18 -1.28 -2.60 11.43
N GLN A 19 -1.66 -3.71 10.79
CA GLN A 19 -2.92 -4.41 11.07
C GLN A 19 -3.03 -4.87 12.52
N ALA A 20 -1.93 -5.33 13.11
CA ALA A 20 -1.87 -5.76 14.50
C ALA A 20 -1.88 -4.59 15.51
N GLY A 21 -1.78 -3.34 15.05
CA GLY A 21 -1.66 -2.15 15.90
C GLY A 21 -0.27 -1.97 16.53
N GLU A 22 0.73 -2.73 16.08
CA GLU A 22 2.12 -2.64 16.54
C GLU A 22 2.87 -1.48 15.88
N LEU A 23 2.40 -1.04 14.71
CA LEU A 23 2.90 0.09 13.96
C LEU A 23 1.77 1.11 13.81
N ALA A 24 2.00 2.38 14.16
CA ALA A 24 1.00 3.42 13.94
C ALA A 24 0.93 3.81 12.45
N THR A 25 -0.23 4.29 12.00
CA THR A 25 -0.45 4.74 10.61
C THR A 25 0.60 5.74 10.14
N GLN A 26 0.91 6.78 10.93
CA GLN A 26 1.95 7.75 10.58
C GLN A 26 3.31 7.09 10.35
N GLN A 27 3.68 6.10 11.18
CA GLN A 27 4.96 5.40 11.05
C GLN A 27 5.01 4.53 9.78
N LEU A 28 3.90 3.89 9.41
CA LEU A 28 3.80 3.15 8.15
C LEU A 28 3.94 4.10 6.96
N TRP A 29 3.23 5.23 7.00
CA TRP A 29 3.26 6.22 5.93
C TRP A 29 4.67 6.82 5.76
N ASP A 30 5.29 7.27 6.85
CA ASP A 30 6.67 7.76 6.84
C ASP A 30 7.62 6.72 6.26
N TRP A 31 7.53 5.46 6.71
CA TRP A 31 8.35 4.38 6.17
C TRP A 31 8.15 4.20 4.66
N ALA A 32 6.90 4.18 4.20
CA ALA A 32 6.58 3.99 2.79
C ALA A 32 7.14 5.14 1.95
N SER A 33 7.01 6.39 2.39
CA SER A 33 7.54 7.56 1.68
C SER A 33 9.06 7.64 1.64
N HIS A 34 9.75 7.16 2.67
CA HIS A 34 11.20 7.02 2.61
C HIS A 34 11.65 5.90 1.66
N ARG A 35 10.84 4.84 1.55
CA ARG A 35 11.17 3.64 0.78
C ARG A 35 10.81 3.78 -0.70
N PHE A 36 9.74 4.49 -1.01
CA PHE A 36 9.28 4.75 -2.37
C PHE A 36 10.15 5.84 -3.03
N GLN A 37 11.34 5.45 -3.46
CA GLN A 37 12.21 6.33 -4.23
C GLN A 37 11.94 6.16 -5.72
N SER A 38 11.07 7.01 -6.27
CA SER A 38 10.67 6.97 -7.68
C SER A 38 11.88 6.90 -8.62
N GLY A 39 11.94 5.85 -9.45
CA GLY A 39 13.03 5.61 -10.41
C GLY A 39 14.35 5.13 -9.81
N ALA A 40 14.46 4.99 -8.48
CA ALA A 40 15.68 4.55 -7.80
C ALA A 40 15.48 3.27 -6.98
N ALA A 41 14.24 2.91 -6.64
CA ALA A 41 13.88 1.65 -5.99
C ALA A 41 13.86 0.47 -6.97
N ASP A 42 14.36 -0.66 -6.50
CA ASP A 42 14.38 -1.95 -7.21
C ASP A 42 13.58 -2.97 -6.38
N TYR A 43 12.92 -3.93 -7.02
CA TYR A 43 11.96 -4.83 -6.37
C TYR A 43 12.29 -6.30 -6.64
N ASP A 44 11.86 -7.19 -5.74
CA ASP A 44 12.13 -8.63 -5.82
C ASP A 44 11.24 -9.39 -6.81
N ASP A 45 10.28 -8.71 -7.42
CA ASP A 45 9.15 -9.34 -8.09
C ASP A 45 8.80 -8.73 -9.45
N TRP A 46 9.78 -8.11 -10.11
CA TRP A 46 9.62 -7.60 -11.46
C TRP A 46 9.13 -8.69 -12.43
N ASP A 47 8.08 -8.38 -13.16
CA ASP A 47 7.48 -9.15 -14.25
C ASP A 47 7.40 -8.25 -15.48
N GLY A 48 8.50 -8.16 -16.23
CA GLY A 48 8.67 -7.10 -17.23
C GLY A 48 8.75 -5.72 -16.57
N ASP A 49 7.82 -4.83 -16.93
CA ASP A 49 7.73 -3.47 -16.38
C ASP A 49 6.81 -3.40 -15.13
N ASP A 50 6.24 -4.54 -14.72
CA ASP A 50 5.25 -4.61 -13.66
C ASP A 50 5.83 -5.21 -12.36
N SER A 51 5.34 -4.73 -11.22
CA SER A 51 5.71 -5.23 -9.89
C SER A 51 4.57 -4.96 -8.92
N VAL A 52 4.08 -6.01 -8.23
CA VAL A 52 3.03 -5.82 -7.22
C VAL A 52 3.60 -5.13 -5.98
N ALA A 53 4.86 -5.42 -5.63
CA ALA A 53 5.56 -4.73 -4.54
C ALA A 53 5.62 -3.22 -4.80
N ARG A 54 5.93 -2.81 -6.03
CA ARG A 54 5.95 -1.40 -6.43
C ARG A 54 4.57 -0.75 -6.36
N GLU A 55 3.53 -1.37 -6.90
CA GLU A 55 2.17 -0.81 -6.88
C GLU A 55 1.64 -0.67 -5.44
N VAL A 56 1.90 -1.66 -4.58
CA VAL A 56 1.48 -1.59 -3.17
C VAL A 56 2.29 -0.56 -2.40
N LEU A 57 3.61 -0.48 -2.62
CA LEU A 57 4.42 0.54 -1.97
C LEU A 57 4.03 1.96 -2.41
N ALA A 58 3.69 2.16 -3.69
CA ALA A 58 3.17 3.43 -4.18
C ALA A 58 1.84 3.81 -3.50
N ALA A 59 0.94 2.83 -3.31
CA ALA A 59 -0.31 3.06 -2.59
C ALA A 59 -0.08 3.39 -1.11
N LEU A 60 0.96 2.83 -0.48
CA LEU A 60 1.34 3.15 0.90
C LEU A 60 2.01 4.51 1.03
N ASP A 61 2.81 4.93 0.05
CA ASP A 61 3.40 6.27 -0.02
C ASP A 61 2.34 7.37 -0.15
N SER A 62 1.20 7.05 -0.78
CA SER A 62 0.02 7.91 -0.89
C SER A 62 -1.17 7.41 -0.04
N LEU A 63 -0.89 6.80 1.12
CA LEU A 63 -1.89 6.17 1.99
C LEU A 63 -3.01 7.13 2.40
N ASP A 64 -2.64 8.38 2.68
CA ASP A 64 -3.52 9.48 3.04
C ASP A 64 -4.52 9.81 1.93
N LEU A 65 -4.02 9.99 0.70
CA LEU A 65 -4.82 10.22 -0.50
C LEU A 65 -5.77 9.05 -0.78
N HIS A 66 -5.29 7.82 -0.57
CA HIS A 66 -6.07 6.61 -0.78
C HIS A 66 -7.04 6.29 0.37
N LEU A 67 -7.02 7.06 1.47
CA LEU A 67 -7.85 6.82 2.66
C LEU A 67 -7.78 5.35 3.11
N MET A 68 -6.58 4.76 3.00
CA MET A 68 -6.34 3.35 3.27
C MET A 68 -6.31 3.14 4.78
N LEU A 69 -7.04 2.14 5.27
CA LEU A 69 -7.15 1.81 6.69
C LEU A 69 -6.57 0.42 6.98
N ALA A 70 -6.27 0.15 8.25
CA ALA A 70 -5.73 -1.14 8.68
C ALA A 70 -6.67 -2.31 8.33
N ASP A 71 -7.98 -2.05 8.27
CA ASP A 71 -9.00 -3.02 7.85
C ASP A 71 -8.86 -3.46 6.38
N ASP A 72 -8.17 -2.66 5.55
CA ASP A 72 -7.96 -2.97 4.13
C ASP A 72 -6.77 -3.88 3.89
N VAL A 73 -5.88 -4.04 4.87
CA VAL A 73 -4.64 -4.83 4.77
C VAL A 73 -4.84 -6.18 4.08
N PRO A 74 -5.90 -6.98 4.35
CA PRO A 74 -6.14 -8.23 3.65
C PRO A 74 -6.19 -8.11 2.12
N LEU A 75 -6.72 -7.00 1.57
CA LEU A 75 -6.78 -6.75 0.12
C LEU A 75 -5.38 -6.57 -0.48
N TYR A 76 -4.51 -5.86 0.23
CA TYR A 76 -3.13 -5.60 -0.19
C TYR A 76 -2.25 -6.85 -0.04
N LEU A 77 -2.43 -7.60 1.05
CA LEU A 77 -1.75 -8.89 1.23
C LEU A 77 -2.12 -9.89 0.13
N ALA A 78 -3.40 -9.96 -0.25
CA ALA A 78 -3.84 -10.81 -1.34
C ALA A 78 -3.22 -10.40 -2.69
N PHE A 79 -3.00 -9.10 -2.93
CA PHE A 79 -2.32 -8.65 -4.14
C PHE A 79 -0.80 -8.93 -4.10
N LEU A 80 -0.15 -8.78 -2.94
CA LEU A 80 1.29 -9.09 -2.77
C LEU A 80 1.62 -10.57 -2.96
N THR A 81 0.65 -11.48 -2.77
CA THR A 81 0.85 -12.92 -3.00
C THR A 81 0.66 -13.34 -4.46
N THR A 82 0.38 -12.40 -5.37
CA THR A 82 0.19 -12.65 -6.80
C THR A 82 1.42 -13.31 -7.42
N PRO A 83 1.30 -14.50 -8.05
CA PRO A 83 2.41 -15.12 -8.77
C PRO A 83 2.93 -14.24 -9.92
N ILE A 84 4.22 -14.36 -10.24
CA ILE A 84 4.78 -13.79 -11.48
C ILE A 84 4.01 -14.35 -12.68
N GLY A 85 3.68 -13.48 -13.65
CA GLY A 85 2.85 -13.79 -14.82
C GLY A 85 1.35 -13.54 -14.63
N ALA A 86 0.90 -13.18 -13.42
CA ALA A 86 -0.52 -12.97 -13.10
C ALA A 86 -0.85 -11.52 -12.70
N PHE A 87 0.07 -10.57 -12.94
CA PHE A 87 -0.03 -9.18 -12.47
C PHE A 87 -1.32 -8.49 -12.90
N GLU A 88 -1.64 -8.46 -14.20
CA GLU A 88 -2.76 -7.69 -14.74
C GLU A 88 -4.12 -8.17 -14.20
N ASP A 89 -4.34 -9.49 -14.17
CA ASP A 89 -5.58 -10.06 -13.65
C ASP A 89 -5.73 -9.77 -12.14
N ALA A 90 -4.65 -9.93 -11.37
CA ALA A 90 -4.68 -9.65 -9.94
C ALA A 90 -4.85 -8.15 -9.65
N ARG A 91 -4.20 -7.27 -10.43
CA ARG A 91 -4.34 -5.82 -10.31
C ARG A 91 -5.76 -5.38 -10.60
N LYS A 92 -6.39 -5.96 -11.62
CA LYS A 92 -7.80 -5.70 -11.93
C LYS A 92 -8.72 -6.13 -10.78
N ALA A 93 -8.51 -7.33 -10.22
CA ALA A 93 -9.29 -7.81 -9.09
C ALA A 93 -9.10 -6.93 -7.83
N TRP A 94 -7.84 -6.56 -7.54
CA TRP A 94 -7.50 -5.69 -6.42
C TRP A 94 -8.14 -4.30 -6.55
N ARG A 95 -8.04 -3.67 -7.73
CA ARG A 95 -8.72 -2.38 -7.99
C ARG A 95 -10.23 -2.47 -7.87
N ALA A 96 -10.84 -3.56 -8.34
CA ALA A 96 -12.27 -3.78 -8.18
C ALA A 96 -12.67 -3.90 -6.70
N ALA A 97 -11.87 -4.60 -5.89
CA ALA A 97 -12.09 -4.69 -4.45
C ALA A 97 -11.96 -3.32 -3.76
N LEU A 98 -10.92 -2.55 -4.09
CA LEU A 98 -10.73 -1.19 -3.56
C LEU A 98 -11.87 -0.24 -3.96
N ALA A 99 -12.42 -0.38 -5.17
CA ALA A 99 -13.55 0.42 -5.63
C ALA A 99 -14.86 0.11 -4.88
N GLY A 100 -14.95 -1.03 -4.20
CA GLY A 100 -16.09 -1.41 -3.37
C GLY A 100 -16.09 -0.80 -1.96
N LEU A 101 -15.02 -0.09 -1.57
CA LEU A 101 -14.90 0.53 -0.25
C LEU A 101 -15.75 1.81 -0.14
N ASP A 102 -16.33 2.06 1.03
CA ASP A 102 -17.16 3.24 1.30
C ASP A 102 -16.28 4.46 1.65
N TYR A 103 -15.69 5.08 0.63
CA TYR A 103 -14.87 6.28 0.80
C TYR A 103 -15.66 7.48 1.29
N ALA A 104 -16.97 7.56 1.02
CA ALA A 104 -17.79 8.66 1.49
C ALA A 104 -17.88 8.66 3.01
N SER A 105 -18.15 7.49 3.60
CA SER A 105 -18.13 7.30 5.05
C SER A 105 -16.74 7.53 5.65
N ARG A 106 -15.68 7.03 5.00
CA ARG A 106 -14.28 7.25 5.46
C ARG A 106 -13.92 8.72 5.55
N LYS A 107 -14.22 9.52 4.52
CA LYS A 107 -13.94 10.96 4.54
C LYS A 107 -14.58 11.64 5.74
N GLN A 108 -15.84 11.29 6.04
CA GLN A 108 -16.53 11.85 7.21
C GLN A 108 -15.88 11.45 8.54
N GLN A 109 -15.43 10.20 8.66
CA GLN A 109 -14.79 9.69 9.88
C GLN A 109 -13.38 10.25 10.09
N LEU A 110 -12.62 10.40 9.01
CA LEU A 110 -11.19 10.73 9.03
C LEU A 110 -10.91 12.22 8.90
N ARG A 111 -11.93 13.07 8.74
CA ARG A 111 -11.77 14.54 8.56
C ARG A 111 -10.93 15.25 9.64
N ASN A 112 -10.85 14.69 10.84
CA ASN A 112 -10.09 15.26 11.95
C ASN A 112 -8.79 14.47 12.24
N ASP A 113 -8.54 13.39 11.51
CA ASP A 113 -7.30 12.61 11.64
C ASP A 113 -6.18 13.35 10.90
N PRO A 114 -5.07 13.72 11.58
CA PRO A 114 -3.98 14.48 10.97
C PRO A 114 -3.36 13.83 9.73
N VAL A 115 -3.38 12.50 9.62
CA VAL A 115 -2.85 11.78 8.45
C VAL A 115 -3.72 12.02 7.22
N TYR A 116 -5.05 11.97 7.39
CA TYR A 116 -5.98 11.93 6.26
C TYR A 116 -6.72 13.24 6.00
N ALA A 117 -6.71 14.19 6.95
CA ALA A 117 -7.56 15.37 6.93
C ALA A 117 -7.47 16.15 5.61
N LEU A 118 -6.28 16.24 5.01
CA LEU A 118 -6.05 16.96 3.74
C LEU A 118 -6.92 16.45 2.58
N TYR A 119 -7.32 15.18 2.60
CA TYR A 119 -8.08 14.54 1.51
C TYR A 119 -9.54 14.23 1.89
N CYS A 120 -9.98 14.73 3.04
CA CYS A 120 -11.30 14.48 3.62
C CYS A 120 -12.25 15.71 3.58
N ASP A 121 -11.81 16.81 2.98
CA ASP A 121 -12.61 18.02 2.75
C ASP A 121 -13.71 17.85 1.68
#